data_AF-A0A670ZE69-F1
#
_entry.id   AF-A0A670ZE69-F1
#
_cell.length_a   1.000
_cell.length_b   1.000
_cell.length_c   1.000
_cell.angle_alpha   90.00
_cell.angle_beta   90.00
_cell.angle_gamma   90.00
#
_symmetry.space_group_name_H-M   'P 1'
#
loop_
_entity.id
_entity.type
_entity.pdbx_description
1 polymer ?
#
loop_
_entity_poly.entity_id
_entity_poly.type
_entity_poly.pdbx_seq_one_letter_code
_entity_poly.pdbx_strand_id
1 'polypeptide(L)'
;RDGSGTQLPGAGPGRARRTMPGALREETAQLLGDYVQHRLGGAAPLPPPSRTAETLRRVADELESRERLFFRNACSAAALPEPGEAAVVLLGRVATQMEAEGGLNWGRVVALVVFAGNLAAALAERGGPDHSGALVEALAAYLAEERRDWLEAHGGWVSA
;
A
#
# COMPACT_ATOMS: atom_id res chain seq x y z
N ARG A 1 30.97 -58.80 -9.00
CA ARG A 1 31.21 -57.63 -8.13
C ARG A 1 31.18 -56.44 -9.06
N ASP A 2 30.05 -55.74 -9.14
CA ASP A 2 29.84 -54.57 -9.99
C ASP A 2 28.89 -53.60 -9.28
N GLY A 3 29.14 -52.31 -9.43
CA GLY A 3 28.09 -51.31 -9.55
C GLY A 3 27.60 -50.61 -8.28
N SER A 4 28.38 -49.63 -7.84
CA SER A 4 27.99 -48.25 -7.52
C SER A 4 26.53 -47.89 -7.20
N GLY A 5 26.40 -47.17 -6.08
CA GLY A 5 25.65 -45.90 -6.04
C GLY A 5 24.19 -45.98 -5.63
N THR A 6 23.91 -45.75 -4.35
CA THR A 6 22.60 -45.23 -3.91
C THR A 6 22.82 -44.01 -3.03
N GLN A 7 22.75 -42.86 -3.67
CA GLN A 7 22.43 -41.59 -3.04
C GLN A 7 20.91 -41.48 -2.91
N LEU A 8 20.43 -40.82 -1.84
CA LEU A 8 19.24 -39.94 -1.71
C LEU A 8 18.94 -39.73 -0.21
N PRO A 9 18.16 -38.70 0.21
CA PRO A 9 18.23 -37.28 -0.13
C PRO A 9 18.33 -36.43 1.16
N GLY A 10 18.79 -35.18 1.11
CA GLY A 10 17.90 -34.06 0.82
C GLY A 10 17.85 -33.12 2.02
N ALA A 11 18.65 -32.07 1.96
CA ALA A 11 18.53 -30.90 2.83
C ALA A 11 17.09 -30.38 2.79
N GLY A 12 16.44 -30.30 3.95
CA GLY A 12 15.17 -29.60 4.06
C GLY A 12 15.43 -28.12 3.84
N PRO A 13 14.83 -27.48 2.81
CA PRO A 13 14.88 -26.04 2.74
C PRO A 13 14.02 -25.51 3.89
N GLY A 14 14.57 -24.51 4.57
CA GLY A 14 13.87 -23.76 5.61
C GLY A 14 12.47 -23.39 5.15
N ARG A 15 11.53 -23.46 6.09
CA ARG A 15 10.14 -23.04 5.90
C ARG A 15 10.11 -21.61 5.37
N ALA A 16 10.10 -21.44 4.05
CA ALA A 16 9.52 -20.29 3.43
C ALA A 16 8.06 -20.29 3.91
N ARG A 17 7.74 -19.39 4.84
CA ARG A 17 6.36 -19.01 5.14
C ARG A 17 5.81 -18.53 3.81
N ARG A 18 5.20 -19.45 3.04
CA ARG A 18 4.33 -19.12 1.93
C ARG A 18 3.15 -18.38 2.53
N THR A 19 3.26 -17.06 2.59
CA THR A 19 2.10 -16.20 2.81
C THR A 19 1.10 -16.57 1.72
N MET A 20 -0.09 -17.04 2.11
CA MET A 20 -1.13 -17.39 1.14
C MET A 20 -1.43 -16.14 0.29
N PRO A 21 -1.68 -16.27 -1.04
CA PRO A 21 -1.89 -15.13 -1.93
C PRO A 21 -2.94 -14.12 -1.47
N GLY A 22 -4.03 -14.59 -0.85
CA GLY A 22 -5.07 -13.73 -0.29
C GLY A 22 -4.66 -13.01 1.00
N ALA A 23 -3.76 -13.59 1.80
CA ALA A 23 -3.38 -13.03 3.10
C ALA A 23 -2.58 -11.73 2.96
N LEU A 24 -1.70 -11.63 1.95
CA LEU A 24 -0.92 -10.41 1.70
C LEU A 24 -1.79 -9.26 1.20
N ARG A 25 -2.77 -9.56 0.34
CA ARG A 25 -3.73 -8.56 -0.14
C ARG A 25 -4.60 -8.07 1.01
N GLU A 26 -5.15 -8.98 1.80
CA GLU A 26 -5.99 -8.63 2.94
C GLU A 26 -5.22 -7.80 3.97
N GLU A 27 -3.99 -8.20 4.31
CA GLU A 27 -3.10 -7.42 5.17
C GLU A 27 -2.82 -6.02 4.61
N THR A 28 -2.51 -5.92 3.32
CA THR A 28 -2.26 -4.64 2.65
C THR A 28 -3.50 -3.76 2.68
N ALA A 29 -4.67 -4.28 2.31
CA ALA A 29 -5.93 -3.53 2.33
C ALA A 29 -6.30 -3.06 3.74
N GLN A 30 -6.07 -3.89 4.77
CA GLN A 30 -6.29 -3.52 6.17
C GLN A 30 -5.37 -2.37 6.60
N LEU A 31 -4.07 -2.43 6.29
CA LEU A 31 -3.11 -1.37 6.63
C LEU A 31 -3.43 -0.05 5.93
N LEU A 32 -3.76 -0.11 4.64
CA LEU A 32 -4.12 1.06 3.85
C LEU A 32 -5.45 1.67 4.32
N GLY A 33 -6.46 0.83 4.57
CA GLY A 33 -7.75 1.26 5.10
C GLY A 33 -7.61 1.92 6.47
N ASP A 34 -6.81 1.33 7.35
CA ASP A 34 -6.50 1.88 8.67
C ASP A 34 -5.85 3.28 8.59
N TYR A 35 -4.92 3.49 7.65
CA TYR A 35 -4.31 4.81 7.43
C TYR A 35 -5.28 5.83 6.83
N VAL A 36 -6.05 5.45 5.79
CA VAL A 36 -7.00 6.36 5.14
C VAL A 36 -8.09 6.79 6.13
N GLN A 37 -8.62 5.86 6.92
CA GLN A 37 -9.60 6.17 7.98
C GLN A 37 -9.00 7.07 9.07
N HIS A 38 -7.74 6.82 9.46
CA HIS A 38 -7.02 7.71 10.37
C HIS A 38 -6.94 9.14 9.82
N ARG A 39 -6.61 9.30 8.53
CA ARG A 39 -6.53 10.62 7.87
C ARG A 39 -7.86 11.33 7.73
N LEU A 40 -8.96 10.58 7.55
CA LEU A 40 -10.31 11.12 7.49
C LEU A 40 -10.87 11.51 8.87
N GLY A 41 -10.15 11.22 9.96
CA GLY A 41 -10.61 11.50 11.32
C GLY A 41 -11.77 10.61 11.75
N GLY A 42 -11.81 9.36 11.24
CA GLY A 42 -12.89 8.40 11.49
C GLY A 42 -13.27 8.30 12.98
N ALA A 43 -14.55 8.50 13.28
CA ALA A 43 -15.12 8.55 14.64
C ALA A 43 -15.29 7.17 15.31
N ALA A 44 -15.05 6.07 14.58
CA ALA A 44 -15.16 4.73 15.12
C ALA A 44 -13.85 4.36 15.84
N PRO A 45 -13.90 3.73 17.03
CA PRO A 45 -12.72 3.15 17.65
C PRO A 45 -12.21 2.03 16.74
N LEU A 46 -11.24 2.35 15.90
CA LEU A 46 -10.48 1.36 15.16
C LEU A 46 -9.85 0.43 16.21
N PRO A 47 -9.86 -0.91 16.00
CA PRO A 47 -9.09 -1.81 16.83
C PRO A 47 -7.65 -1.29 16.92
N PRO A 48 -6.96 -1.50 18.06
CA PRO A 48 -5.61 -0.97 18.24
C PRO A 48 -4.74 -1.37 17.03
N PRO A 49 -4.16 -0.39 16.32
CA PRO A 49 -3.42 -0.64 15.10
C PRO A 49 -2.32 -1.66 15.38
N SER A 50 -2.05 -2.55 14.41
CA SER A 50 -0.86 -3.39 14.49
C SER A 50 0.39 -2.50 14.57
N ARG A 51 1.50 -2.99 15.11
CA ARG A 51 2.77 -2.21 15.14
C ARG A 51 3.17 -1.70 13.75
N THR A 52 2.87 -2.50 12.73
CA THR A 52 3.05 -2.13 11.32
C THR A 52 2.17 -0.96 10.90
N ALA A 53 0.88 -0.97 11.27
CA ALA A 53 -0.03 0.14 11.02
C ALA A 53 0.40 1.42 11.76
N GLU A 54 0.84 1.32 13.03
CA GLU A 54 1.39 2.45 13.79
C GLU A 54 2.63 3.04 13.11
N THR A 55 3.53 2.17 12.65
CA THR A 55 4.74 2.58 11.93
C THR A 55 4.39 3.26 10.61
N LEU A 56 3.48 2.67 9.83
CA LEU A 56 3.01 3.25 8.57
C LEU A 56 2.39 4.63 8.79
N ARG A 57 1.49 4.78 9.77
CA ARG A 57 0.89 6.07 10.15
C ARG A 57 1.96 7.09 10.46
N ARG A 58 2.89 6.76 11.37
CA ARG A 58 3.95 7.67 11.78
C ARG A 58 4.81 8.12 10.60
N VAL A 59 5.29 7.18 9.78
CA VAL A 59 6.19 7.52 8.66
C VAL A 59 5.44 8.30 7.57
N ALA A 60 4.17 7.95 7.32
CA ALA A 60 3.31 8.66 6.39
C ALA A 60 3.00 10.09 6.86
N ASP A 61 2.66 10.28 8.13
CA ASP A 61 2.44 11.61 8.73
C ASP A 61 3.71 12.45 8.71
N GLU A 62 4.87 11.85 9.04
CA GLU A 62 6.17 12.52 8.96
C GLU A 62 6.47 12.96 7.52
N LEU A 63 6.25 12.10 6.53
CA LEU A 63 6.45 12.41 5.12
C LEU A 63 5.50 13.51 4.63
N GLU A 64 4.22 13.40 4.98
CA GLU A 64 3.22 14.40 4.62
C GLU A 64 3.54 15.76 5.22
N SER A 65 3.98 15.79 6.48
CA SER A 65 4.34 17.04 7.17
C SER A 65 5.52 17.76 6.50
N ARG A 66 6.50 16.99 6.01
CA ARG A 66 7.69 17.50 5.30
C ARG A 66 7.32 18.04 3.92
N GLU A 67 6.51 17.29 3.18
CA GLU A 67 6.16 17.58 1.79
C GLU A 67 4.75 18.17 1.63
N ARG A 68 4.25 18.86 2.67
CA ARG A 68 2.85 19.29 2.76
C ARG A 68 2.37 20.13 1.58
N LEU A 69 3.23 21.01 1.06
CA LEU A 69 2.90 21.83 -0.11
C LEU A 69 2.77 21.00 -1.38
N PHE A 70 3.67 20.03 -1.58
CA PHE A 70 3.63 19.14 -2.74
C PHE A 70 2.33 18.34 -2.76
N PHE A 71 1.98 17.67 -1.66
CA PHE A 71 0.77 16.85 -1.60
C PHE A 71 -0.52 17.66 -1.78
N ARG A 72 -0.60 18.85 -1.17
CA ARG A 72 -1.73 19.75 -1.38
C ARG A 72 -1.86 20.18 -2.84
N ASN A 73 -0.74 20.55 -3.48
CA ASN A 73 -0.76 20.96 -4.88
C ASN A 73 -1.13 19.79 -5.80
N ALA A 74 -0.61 18.59 -5.55
CA ALA A 74 -0.94 17.39 -6.32
C ALA A 74 -2.44 17.04 -6.23
N CYS A 75 -3.04 17.14 -5.03
CA CYS A 75 -4.47 16.88 -4.83
C CYS A 75 -5.36 18.03 -5.33
N SER A 76 -4.89 19.27 -5.26
CA SER A 76 -5.61 20.44 -5.80
C SER A 76 -5.58 20.49 -7.32
N ALA A 77 -4.45 20.18 -7.95
CA ALA A 77 -4.31 20.09 -9.41
C ALA A 77 -5.14 18.93 -9.98
N ALA A 78 -5.44 17.92 -9.15
CA ALA A 78 -6.31 16.82 -9.54
C ALA A 78 -7.74 17.27 -9.85
N ALA A 79 -8.26 18.37 -9.26
CA ALA A 79 -9.59 18.98 -9.44
C ALA A 79 -10.57 18.12 -10.28
N LEU A 80 -10.94 16.97 -9.72
CA LEU A 80 -11.49 15.88 -10.51
C LEU A 80 -12.95 16.20 -10.87
N PRO A 81 -13.33 16.14 -12.16
CA PRO A 81 -14.68 16.44 -12.63
C PRO A 81 -15.71 15.39 -12.16
N GLU A 82 -15.32 14.11 -12.15
CA GLU A 82 -16.05 13.01 -11.51
C GLU A 82 -15.20 12.46 -10.34
N PRO A 83 -15.54 12.79 -9.08
CA PRO A 83 -14.60 12.73 -7.97
C PRO A 83 -14.02 11.34 -7.68
N GLY A 84 -14.81 10.28 -7.85
CA GLY A 84 -14.41 8.93 -7.45
C GLY A 84 -13.49 8.22 -8.42
N GLU A 85 -14.00 7.91 -9.61
CA GLU A 85 -13.29 7.13 -10.62
C GLU A 85 -12.02 7.85 -11.08
N ALA A 86 -12.08 9.17 -11.24
CA ALA A 86 -10.92 9.93 -11.66
C ALA A 86 -9.82 9.95 -10.58
N ALA A 87 -10.15 9.82 -9.29
CA ALA A 87 -9.14 9.75 -8.22
C ALA A 87 -8.40 8.41 -8.22
N VAL A 88 -9.14 7.31 -8.44
CA VAL A 88 -8.55 5.98 -8.63
C VAL A 88 -7.64 5.95 -9.86
N VAL A 89 -8.09 6.53 -10.98
CA VAL A 89 -7.27 6.64 -12.20
C VAL A 89 -6.02 7.47 -11.97
N LEU A 90 -6.14 8.59 -11.24
CA LEU A 90 -4.99 9.44 -10.91
C LEU A 90 -3.98 8.70 -10.03
N LEU A 91 -4.46 8.00 -8.99
CA LEU A 91 -3.61 7.19 -8.11
C LEU A 91 -2.83 6.13 -8.89
N GLY A 92 -3.51 5.40 -9.78
CA GLY A 92 -2.88 4.42 -10.66
C GLY A 92 -1.82 5.04 -11.58
N ARG A 93 -2.14 6.18 -12.22
CA ARG A 93 -1.21 6.91 -13.08
C ARG A 93 0.05 7.34 -12.32
N VAL A 94 -0.10 7.89 -11.12
CA VAL A 94 1.04 8.30 -10.28
C VAL A 94 1.88 7.09 -9.90
N ALA A 95 1.26 5.96 -9.53
CA ALA A 95 1.97 4.73 -9.22
C ALA A 95 2.81 4.21 -10.40
N THR A 96 2.21 4.12 -11.60
CA THR A 96 2.92 3.72 -12.83
C THR A 96 4.05 4.69 -13.18
N GLN A 97 3.81 5.99 -13.05
CA GLN A 97 4.83 7.01 -13.35
C GLN A 97 6.03 6.92 -12.40
N MET A 98 5.78 6.82 -11.08
CA MET A 98 6.83 6.71 -10.08
C MET A 98 7.70 5.48 -10.35
N GLU A 99 7.08 4.37 -10.72
CA GLU A 99 7.82 3.17 -11.10
C GLU A 99 8.66 3.38 -12.36
N ALA A 100 8.10 3.97 -13.43
CA ALA A 100 8.85 4.24 -14.66
C ALA A 100 10.08 5.12 -14.42
N GLU A 101 10.01 6.04 -13.44
CA GLU A 101 11.10 6.96 -13.10
C GLU A 101 12.22 6.34 -12.24
N GLY A 102 12.07 5.11 -11.74
CA GLY A 102 13.17 4.50 -10.94
C GLY A 102 12.81 3.28 -10.08
N GLY A 103 11.69 2.61 -10.37
CA GLY A 103 11.23 1.41 -9.66
C GLY A 103 10.49 1.67 -8.35
N LEU A 104 10.10 0.58 -7.69
CA LEU A 104 9.41 0.64 -6.40
C LEU A 104 10.40 0.54 -5.24
N ASN A 105 10.22 1.39 -4.22
CA ASN A 105 10.91 1.31 -2.93
C ASN A 105 9.95 1.71 -1.80
N TRP A 106 10.28 1.39 -0.55
CA TRP A 106 9.42 1.67 0.59
C TRP A 106 9.05 3.15 0.76
N GLY A 107 9.95 4.08 0.42
CA GLY A 107 9.63 5.51 0.44
C GLY A 107 8.56 5.88 -0.59
N ARG A 108 8.62 5.29 -1.79
CA ARG A 108 7.60 5.45 -2.84
C ARG A 108 6.27 4.78 -2.48
N VAL A 109 6.32 3.61 -1.82
CA VAL A 109 5.12 2.96 -1.26
C VAL A 109 4.45 3.91 -0.26
N VAL A 110 5.19 4.42 0.74
CA VAL A 110 4.63 5.35 1.72
C VAL A 110 4.10 6.63 1.06
N ALA A 111 4.80 7.17 0.06
CA ALA A 111 4.33 8.35 -0.68
C ALA A 111 2.98 8.09 -1.40
N LEU A 112 2.78 6.89 -1.97
CA LEU A 112 1.50 6.49 -2.56
C LEU A 112 0.39 6.35 -1.50
N VAL A 113 0.72 5.82 -0.31
CA VAL A 113 -0.21 5.75 0.82
C VAL A 113 -0.66 7.14 1.26
N VAL A 114 0.30 8.07 1.45
CA VAL A 114 0.02 9.47 1.78
C VAL A 114 -0.84 10.13 0.71
N PHE A 115 -0.51 9.90 -0.56
CA PHE A 115 -1.25 10.46 -1.68
C PHE A 115 -2.71 9.95 -1.72
N ALA A 116 -2.93 8.64 -1.53
CA ALA A 116 -4.27 8.06 -1.46
C ALA A 116 -5.09 8.62 -0.29
N GLY A 117 -4.48 8.78 0.89
CA GLY A 117 -5.13 9.40 2.05
C GLY A 117 -5.52 10.87 1.81
N ASN A 118 -4.65 11.63 1.14
CA ASN A 118 -4.93 13.03 0.79
C ASN A 118 -6.02 13.17 -0.29
N LEU A 119 -6.05 12.27 -1.28
CA LEU A 119 -7.15 12.20 -2.23
C LEU A 119 -8.47 11.89 -1.52
N ALA A 120 -8.49 10.90 -0.63
CA ALA A 120 -9.68 10.56 0.15
C ALA A 120 -10.19 11.76 0.98
N ALA A 121 -9.28 12.45 1.68
CA ALA A 121 -9.61 13.64 2.46
C ALA A 121 -10.16 14.78 1.59
N ALA A 122 -9.50 15.07 0.46
CA ALA A 122 -9.96 16.11 -0.47
C ALA A 122 -11.33 15.79 -1.08
N LEU A 123 -11.65 14.51 -1.30
CA LEU A 123 -12.97 14.08 -1.77
C LEU A 123 -14.03 14.20 -0.68
N ALA A 124 -13.70 13.84 0.56
CA ALA A 124 -14.60 13.95 1.70
C ALA A 124 -14.95 15.43 2.00
N GLU A 125 -13.98 16.34 1.91
CA GLU A 125 -14.19 17.79 2.10
C GLU A 125 -15.16 18.38 1.06
N ARG A 126 -15.31 17.77 -0.11
CA ARG A 126 -16.25 18.20 -1.16
C ARG A 126 -17.69 17.75 -0.89
N GLY A 127 -17.95 16.98 0.17
CA GLY A 127 -19.29 16.51 0.55
C GLY A 127 -19.88 15.45 -0.38
N GLY A 128 -19.04 14.75 -1.15
CA GLY A 128 -19.46 13.68 -2.06
C GLY A 128 -19.58 12.31 -1.37
N PRO A 129 -19.88 11.25 -2.15
CA PRO A 129 -19.87 9.88 -1.65
C PRO A 129 -18.50 9.49 -1.07
N ASP A 130 -18.47 8.50 -0.18
CA ASP A 130 -17.24 7.94 0.35
C ASP A 130 -16.52 7.12 -0.73
N HIS A 131 -15.30 7.56 -1.09
CA HIS A 131 -14.44 6.91 -2.07
C HIS A 131 -13.20 6.28 -1.42
N SER A 132 -13.08 6.32 -0.09
CA SER A 132 -11.93 5.79 0.64
C SER A 132 -11.70 4.31 0.33
N GLY A 133 -12.76 3.50 0.32
CA GLY A 133 -12.69 2.08 0.00
C GLY A 133 -12.17 1.81 -1.42
N ALA A 134 -12.61 2.58 -2.41
CA ALA A 134 -12.16 2.42 -3.80
C ALA A 134 -10.67 2.76 -3.97
N LEU A 135 -10.19 3.80 -3.28
CA LEU A 135 -8.77 4.18 -3.29
C LEU A 135 -7.90 3.13 -2.59
N VAL A 136 -8.38 2.59 -1.46
CA VAL A 136 -7.71 1.52 -0.72
C VAL A 136 -7.60 0.27 -1.56
N GLU A 137 -8.70 -0.18 -2.20
CA GLU A 137 -8.68 -1.36 -3.05
C GLU A 137 -7.78 -1.19 -4.27
N ALA A 138 -7.80 -0.02 -4.93
CA ALA A 138 -6.93 0.25 -6.06
C ALA A 138 -5.44 0.16 -5.68
N LEU A 139 -5.06 0.76 -4.55
CA LEU A 139 -3.68 0.72 -4.07
C LEU A 139 -3.28 -0.67 -3.55
N ALA A 140 -4.20 -1.39 -2.90
CA ALA A 140 -3.98 -2.76 -2.46
C ALA A 140 -3.79 -3.71 -3.65
N ALA A 141 -4.58 -3.56 -4.71
CA ALA A 141 -4.42 -4.33 -5.95
C ALA A 141 -3.06 -4.05 -6.59
N TYR A 142 -2.67 -2.78 -6.71
CA TYR A 142 -1.34 -2.42 -7.22
C TYR A 142 -0.20 -3.03 -6.39
N LEU A 143 -0.23 -2.88 -5.07
CA LEU A 143 0.88 -3.34 -4.21
C LEU A 143 0.92 -4.86 -4.02
N ALA A 144 -0.24 -5.50 -3.81
CA ALA A 144 -0.33 -6.91 -3.42
C ALA A 144 -0.63 -7.87 -4.58
N GLU A 145 -1.04 -7.37 -5.75
CA GLU A 145 -1.24 -8.18 -6.95
C GLU A 145 -0.18 -7.84 -8.01
N GLU A 146 -0.11 -6.59 -8.46
CA GLU A 146 0.84 -6.20 -9.52
C GLU A 146 2.29 -6.18 -9.02
N ARG A 147 2.51 -5.78 -7.77
CA ARG A 147 3.85 -5.66 -7.14
C ARG A 147 4.12 -6.73 -6.09
N ARG A 148 3.34 -7.81 -6.14
CA ARG A 148 3.41 -8.93 -5.20
C ARG A 148 4.82 -9.46 -5.03
N ASP A 149 5.50 -9.78 -6.13
CA ASP A 149 6.85 -10.37 -6.11
C ASP A 149 7.86 -9.43 -5.43
N TRP A 150 7.74 -8.12 -5.67
CA TRP A 150 8.59 -7.12 -5.03
C TRP A 150 8.28 -7.05 -3.52
N LEU A 151 7.00 -6.97 -3.16
CA LEU A 151 6.57 -6.87 -1.76
C LEU A 151 6.98 -8.11 -0.95
N GLU A 152 6.85 -9.30 -1.52
CA GLU A 152 7.31 -10.55 -0.90
C GLU A 152 8.84 -10.64 -0.81
N ALA A 153 9.56 -10.22 -1.86
CA ALA A 153 11.03 -10.20 -1.85
C ALA A 153 11.60 -9.24 -0.79
N HIS A 154 10.84 -8.21 -0.41
CA HIS A 154 11.21 -7.27 0.65
C HIS A 154 10.60 -7.64 2.02
N GLY A 155 10.14 -8.88 2.19
CA GLY A 155 9.69 -9.42 3.48
C GLY A 155 8.29 -9.01 3.92
N GLY A 156 7.50 -8.41 3.00
CA GLY A 156 6.16 -7.91 3.25
C GLY A 156 6.13 -6.77 4.28
N TRP A 157 4.98 -6.55 4.88
CA TRP A 157 4.77 -5.48 5.85
C TRP A 157 5.28 -5.78 7.26
N VAL A 158 5.59 -7.05 7.56
CA VAL A 158 6.03 -7.50 8.91
C VAL A 158 7.55 -7.47 9.08
N SER A 159 8.30 -7.40 7.98
CA SER A 159 9.78 -7.34 8.00
C SER A 159 10.34 -5.96 7.65
N ALA A 160 9.47 -4.97 7.43
CA ALA A 160 9.84 -3.57 7.21
C ALA A 160 9.99 -2.81 8.53
#